data_AF-R6X9R6-F1
#
_entry.id   AF-R6X9R6-F1
#
_cell.length_a   1.000
_cell.length_b   1.000
_cell.length_c   1.000
_cell.angle_alpha   90.00
_cell.angle_beta   90.00
_cell.angle_gamma   90.00
#
_symmetry.space_group_name_H-M   'P 1'
#
loop_
_entity.id
_entity.type
_entity.pdbx_description
1 polymer ?
#
loop_
_entity_poly.entity_id
_entity_poly.type
_entity_poly.pdbx_seq_one_letter_code
_entity_poly.pdbx_strand_id
1 'polypeptide(L)' 'MWRYNPLLADEGKNPFTLDSKAPNWANFRDFLLGEVRYLSVQKAFPKEADELFTQAEKMAKLRYQTYVRKSQEDWSEQI' A
#
# COMPACT_ATOMS: atom_id res chain seq x y z
N MET A 1 -5.77 -4.16 2.81
CA MET A 1 -7.20 -3.80 2.75
C MET A 1 -7.45 -2.74 3.80
N TRP A 2 -8.18 -1.70 3.45
CA TRP A 2 -8.59 -0.65 4.37
C TRP A 2 -10.05 -0.30 4.10
N ARG A 3 -10.70 0.32 5.08
CA ARG A 3 -12.06 0.83 5.00
C ARG A 3 -12.07 2.28 5.45
N TYR A 4 -13.05 3.03 4.93
CA TYR A 4 -13.30 4.40 5.35
C TYR A 4 -14.78 4.54 5.69
N ASN A 5 -15.09 4.91 6.94
CA ASN A 5 -16.44 5.19 7.41
C ASN A 5 -16.53 6.64 7.87
N PRO A 6 -17.12 7.56 7.07
CA PRO A 6 -17.21 8.98 7.40
C PRO A 6 -17.94 9.26 8.72
N LEU A 7 -18.93 8.44 9.08
CA LEU A 7 -19.73 8.64 10.31
C LEU A 7 -18.89 8.57 11.60
N LEU A 8 -17.75 7.89 11.56
CA LEU A 8 -16.84 7.86 12.71
C LEU A 8 -16.21 9.22 12.99
N ALA A 9 -16.03 10.06 11.97
CA ALA A 9 -15.51 11.41 12.15
C ALA A 9 -16.47 12.28 12.96
N ASP A 10 -17.79 12.13 12.74
CA ASP A 10 -18.83 12.82 13.53
C ASP A 10 -18.82 12.39 15.01
N GLU A 11 -18.26 11.22 15.32
CA GLU A 11 -18.05 10.71 16.67
C GLU A 11 -16.66 11.07 17.26
N GLY A 12 -15.86 11.88 16.56
CA GLY A 12 -14.48 12.20 16.94
C GLY A 12 -13.51 11.01 16.86
N LYS A 13 -13.88 9.95 16.13
CA LYS A 13 -13.07 8.74 15.93
C LYS A 13 -12.44 8.75 14.55
N ASN A 14 -11.33 8.04 14.40
CA ASN A 14 -10.65 7.94 13.12
C ASN A 14 -11.54 7.20 12.09
N PRO A 15 -11.92 7.85 10.97
CA PRO A 15 -12.77 7.25 9.94
C PRO A 15 -12.03 6.24 9.07
N PHE A 16 -10.70 6.22 9.09
CA PHE A 16 -9.86 5.32 8.32
C PHE A 16 -9.41 4.12 9.15
N THR A 17 -9.75 2.91 8.71
CA THR A 17 -9.33 1.66 9.34
C THR A 17 -8.46 0.85 8.39
N LEU A 18 -7.27 0.43 8.85
CA LEU A 18 -6.38 -0.47 8.12
C LEU A 18 -6.58 -1.91 8.61
N ASP A 19 -7.37 -2.70 7.88
CA ASP A 19 -7.72 -4.08 8.29
C ASP A 19 -6.61 -5.10 7.99
N SER A 20 -5.74 -4.81 7.01
CA SER A 20 -4.65 -5.71 6.66
C SER A 20 -3.44 -5.57 7.58
N LYS A 21 -2.84 -6.71 7.92
CA LYS A 21 -1.51 -6.78 8.55
C LYS A 21 -0.42 -6.21 7.64
N ALA A 22 0.75 -5.99 8.24
CA ALA A 22 1.95 -5.62 7.50
C ALA A 22 2.29 -6.66 6.42
N PRO A 23 2.55 -6.25 5.17
CA PRO A 23 2.98 -7.15 4.10
C PRO A 23 4.36 -7.75 4.38
N ASN A 24 4.60 -8.98 3.92
CA ASN A 24 5.96 -9.50 3.78
C ASN A 24 6.58 -8.96 2.48
N TRP A 25 7.40 -7.92 2.60
CA TRP A 25 8.02 -7.24 1.46
C TRP A 25 8.96 -8.14 0.65
N ALA A 26 9.56 -9.17 1.26
CA ALA A 26 10.42 -10.11 0.53
C ALA A 26 9.66 -10.83 -0.59
N ASN A 27 8.36 -11.06 -0.41
CA ASN A 27 7.52 -11.74 -1.39
C ASN A 27 6.99 -10.80 -2.50
N PHE A 28 7.31 -9.49 -2.47
CA PHE A 28 6.75 -8.54 -3.42
C PHE A 28 7.21 -8.82 -4.85
N ARG A 29 8.50 -9.11 -5.03
CA ARG A 29 9.06 -9.43 -6.34
C ARG A 29 8.48 -10.73 -6.89
N ASP A 30 8.39 -11.76 -6.04
CA ASP A 30 7.80 -13.05 -6.41
C ASP A 30 6.33 -12.91 -6.81
N PHE A 31 5.58 -12.06 -6.11
CA PHE A 31 4.20 -11.74 -6.49
C PHE A 31 4.11 -11.15 -7.90
N LEU A 32 5.00 -10.20 -8.25
CA LEU A 32 5.03 -9.65 -9.61
C LEU A 32 5.36 -10.74 -10.64
N LEU A 33 6.39 -11.54 -10.38
CA LEU A 33 6.84 -12.59 -11.30
C LEU A 33 5.84 -13.76 -11.42
N GLY A 34 4.89 -13.88 -10.49
CA GLY A 34 3.78 -14.83 -10.57
C GLY A 34 2.71 -14.49 -11.61
N GLU A 35 2.73 -13.27 -12.17
CA GLU A 35 1.70 -12.83 -13.13
C GLU A 35 2.30 -12.55 -14.52
N VAL A 36 1.63 -13.08 -15.56
CA VAL A 36 2.07 -12.94 -16.96
C VAL A 36 2.24 -11.47 -17.38
N ARG A 37 1.41 -10.56 -16.88
CA ARG A 37 1.48 -9.13 -17.22
C ARG A 37 2.81 -8.48 -16.85
N TYR A 38 3.48 -8.94 -15.80
CA TYR A 38 4.80 -8.44 -15.41
C TYR A 38 5.92 -9.23 -16.11
N LEU A 39 5.75 -10.55 -16.25
CA LEU A 39 6.71 -11.40 -16.98
C LEU A 39 6.88 -10.95 -18.44
N SER A 40 5.80 -10.55 -19.12
CA SER A 40 5.88 -10.06 -20.50
C SER A 40 6.74 -8.81 -20.63
N VAL A 41 6.65 -7.87 -19.67
CA VAL A 41 7.48 -6.66 -19.65
C VAL A 41 8.94 -7.01 -19.40
N GLN A 42 9.22 -7.91 -18.44
CA GLN A 42 10.58 -8.34 -18.14
C GLN A 42 11.25 -9.06 -19.32
N LYS A 43 10.50 -9.88 -20.07
CA LYS A 43 11.02 -10.56 -21.26
C LYS A 43 11.35 -9.58 -22.39
N ALA A 44 10.51 -8.57 -22.60
CA ALA A 44 10.71 -7.60 -23.67
C ALA A 44 11.76 -6.53 -23.33
N PHE A 45 11.83 -6.11 -22.06
CA PHE A 45 12.64 -4.98 -21.60
C PHE A 45 13.25 -5.29 -20.22
N PRO A 46 14.27 -6.18 -20.13
CA PRO A 46 14.74 -6.72 -18.86
C PRO A 46 15.34 -5.67 -17.92
N LYS A 47 16.04 -4.66 -18.47
CA LYS A 47 16.67 -3.60 -17.68
C LYS A 47 15.61 -2.65 -17.12
N GLU A 48 14.73 -2.16 -17.98
CA GLU A 48 13.65 -1.25 -17.63
C GLU A 48 12.66 -1.91 -16.67
N ALA A 49 12.38 -3.21 -16.85
CA ALA A 49 11.53 -3.96 -15.94
C ALA A 49 12.12 -4.02 -14.53
N ASP A 50 13.44 -4.20 -14.38
CA ASP A 50 14.07 -4.20 -13.07
C ASP A 50 13.96 -2.84 -12.37
N GLU A 51 14.21 -1.76 -13.10
CA GLU A 51 14.04 -0.39 -12.62
C GLU A 51 12.57 -0.13 -12.22
N LEU A 52 11.61 -0.51 -13.06
CA LEU A 52 10.18 -0.34 -12.82
C LEU A 52 9.70 -1.15 -11.61
N PHE A 53 10.14 -2.40 -11.45
CA PHE A 53 9.75 -3.24 -10.32
C PHE A 53 10.34 -2.73 -9.00
N THR A 54 11.57 -2.21 -9.03
CA THR A 54 12.19 -1.55 -7.87
C THR A 54 11.40 -0.30 -7.46
N GLN A 55 11.01 0.55 -8.43
CA GLN A 55 10.17 1.71 -8.14
C GLN A 55 8.77 1.31 -7.66
N ALA A 56 8.17 0.27 -8.23
CA ALA A 56 6.87 -0.23 -7.81
C ALA A 56 6.89 -0.69 -6.35
N GLU A 57 7.93 -1.41 -5.93
CA GLU A 57 8.12 -1.83 -4.53
C GLU A 57 8.27 -0.63 -3.60
N LYS A 58 9.12 0.34 -3.97
CA LYS A 58 9.30 1.59 -3.21
C LYS A 58 7.98 2.33 -3.04
N MET A 59 7.21 2.49 -4.11
CA MET A 59 5.91 3.16 -4.08
C MET A 59 4.87 2.38 -3.26
N ALA A 60 4.89 1.05 -3.31
CA ALA A 60 4.02 0.22 -2.48
C ALA A 60 4.35 0.39 -0.98
N LYS A 61 5.65 0.43 -0.61
CA LYS A 61 6.10 0.71 0.77
C LYS A 61 5.67 2.08 1.24
N LEU A 62 5.89 3.12 0.43
CA LEU A 62 5.47 4.50 0.74
C LEU A 62 3.95 4.59 0.95
N ARG A 63 3.17 3.99 0.06
CA ARG A 63 1.71 3.97 0.17
C ARG A 63 1.24 3.25 1.44
N TYR A 64 1.84 2.11 1.78
CA TYR A 64 1.52 1.40 3.01
C TYR A 64 1.83 2.24 4.25
N GLN A 65 3.00 2.90 4.29
CA GLN A 65 3.35 3.81 5.39
C GLN A 65 2.34 4.95 5.54
N THR A 66 1.85 5.51 4.44
CA THR A 66 0.78 6.52 4.48
C THR A 66 -0.50 5.96 5.11
N TYR A 67 -0.90 4.73 4.79
CA TYR A 67 -2.06 4.10 5.41
C TYR A 67 -1.85 3.86 6.91
N VAL A 68 -0.66 3.43 7.33
CA VAL A 68 -0.35 3.28 8.76
C VAL A 68 -0.47 4.61 9.49
N ARG A 69 0.12 5.69 8.95
CA ARG A 69 -0.01 7.04 9.52
C ARG A 69 -1.47 7.45 9.63
N LYS A 70 -2.25 7.26 8.54
CA LYS A 70 -3.69 7.56 8.52
C LYS A 70 -4.47 6.83 9.60
N SER A 71 -4.16 5.56 9.85
CA SER A 71 -4.83 4.78 10.90
C SER A 71 -4.48 5.22 12.32
N GLN A 72 -3.48 6.08 12.49
CA GLN A 72 -3.00 6.60 13.78
C GLN A 72 -3.34 8.08 13.98
N GLU A 73 -3.96 8.74 12.99
CA GLU A 73 -4.41 10.12 13.10
C GLU A 73 -5.43 10.25 14.25
N ASP A 74 -5.26 11.28 15.08
CA ASP A 74 -6.21 11.66 16.12
C ASP A 74 -7.29 12.56 15.51
N TRP A 75 -8.55 12.19 15.73
CA TRP A 75 -9.74 12.87 15.23
C TRP A 75 -10.60 13.41 16.38
N SER A 76 -10.08 13.41 17.61
CA SER A 76 -10.79 14.00 18.75
C SER A 76 -10.91 15.52 18.58
N GLU A 77 -12.12 16.04 18.74
CA GLU A 77 -12.36 17.48 18.74
C GLU A 77 -11.90 18.06 20.07
N GLN A 78 -10.87 18.92 20.04
CA GLN A 78 -10.54 19.77 21.19
C GLN A 78 -11.44 21.00 21.17
N ILE A 79 -12.50 20.97 21.96
CA ILE A 79 -13.34 22.14 22.29
C ILE A 79 -12.84 22.73 23.61
#